data_AF-A0A8T6TC41-F1
#
_entry.id   AF-A0A8T6TC41-F1
#
_cell.length_a   1.000
_cell.length_b   1.000
_cell.length_c   1.000
_cell.angle_alpha   90.00
_cell.angle_beta   90.00
_cell.angle_gamma   90.00
#
_symmetry.space_group_name_H-M   'P 1'
#
loop_
_entity.id
_entity.type
_entity.pdbx_description
1 polymer ?
#
loop_
_entity_poly.entity_id
_entity_poly.type
_entity_poly.pdbx_seq_one_letter_code
_entity_poly.pdbx_strand_id
1 'polypeptide(L)'
;STGLPTLVGQGDVMQAKWGTHGDIQAIAVSPNSPQECFDLTIRAFNLAERFRTPVIVLTDESVGHMTEMVEIPGPESIKLVKRKKPRMKPENYLPYEGGKDMVPPMPSAGEGYRIITTGLTHDERGYPVINSEAQEKLLDRLTRKITDFKDEITDYEEFLVDDADVVVVTYGISSRPSKAAVKVARANGIKAGLFRLRTVWPFPEEEIRD
;
A
#
# COMPACT_ATOMS: atom_id res chain seq x y z
N SER A 1 -9.19 -16.19 16.34
CA SER A 1 -8.72 -16.72 17.65
C SER A 1 -8.01 -15.60 18.40
N THR A 2 -7.88 -15.69 19.72
CA THR A 2 -7.26 -14.63 20.56
C THR A 2 -5.73 -14.56 20.42
N GLY A 3 -5.07 -15.68 20.13
CA GLY A 3 -3.61 -15.71 19.98
C GLY A 3 -2.87 -15.33 21.28
N LEU A 4 -1.80 -14.55 21.13
CA LEU A 4 -0.98 -14.01 22.23
C LEU A 4 -1.02 -12.46 22.15
N PRO A 5 -2.05 -11.80 22.73
CA PRO A 5 -2.35 -10.39 22.45
C PRO A 5 -1.25 -9.37 22.81
N THR A 6 -0.32 -9.75 23.68
CA THR A 6 0.72 -8.88 24.20
C THR A 6 2.12 -9.27 23.72
N LEU A 7 2.22 -10.15 22.72
CA LEU A 7 3.50 -10.58 22.16
C LEU A 7 3.59 -10.24 20.67
N VAL A 8 4.82 -10.04 20.20
CA VAL A 8 5.10 -9.73 18.80
C VAL A 8 4.71 -10.87 17.86
N GLY A 9 4.09 -10.48 16.75
CA GLY A 9 3.77 -11.35 15.63
C GLY A 9 3.58 -10.55 14.36
N GLN A 10 4.03 -11.11 13.23
CA GLN A 10 3.86 -10.54 11.89
C GLN A 10 3.10 -11.51 10.96
N GLY A 11 2.17 -12.29 11.53
CA GLY A 11 1.44 -13.35 10.82
C GLY A 11 0.39 -12.86 9.81
N ASP A 12 -0.01 -11.59 9.90
CA ASP A 12 -1.14 -11.04 9.14
C ASP A 12 -0.77 -10.57 7.73
N VAL A 13 0.48 -10.75 7.28
CA VAL A 13 0.95 -10.31 5.96
C VAL A 13 0.15 -10.92 4.81
N MET A 14 -0.16 -12.22 4.89
CA MET A 14 -0.93 -12.89 3.85
C MET A 14 -2.40 -12.47 3.92
N GLN A 15 -2.92 -12.20 5.13
CA GLN A 15 -4.27 -11.68 5.32
C GLN A 15 -4.41 -10.26 4.74
N ALA A 16 -3.36 -9.45 4.76
CA ALA A 16 -3.37 -8.13 4.12
C ALA A 16 -3.63 -8.20 2.60
N LYS A 17 -3.24 -9.30 1.95
CA LYS A 17 -3.46 -9.52 0.51
C LYS A 17 -4.73 -10.31 0.22
N TRP A 18 -4.95 -11.41 0.92
CA TRP A 18 -6.01 -12.39 0.63
C TRP A 18 -7.08 -12.50 1.71
N GLY A 19 -7.13 -11.57 2.66
CA GLY A 19 -8.12 -11.57 3.74
C GLY A 19 -9.55 -11.27 3.30
N THR A 20 -9.73 -10.71 2.11
CA THR A 20 -11.05 -10.40 1.53
C THR A 20 -11.40 -11.39 0.42
N HIS A 21 -12.69 -11.55 0.15
CA HIS A 21 -13.18 -12.22 -1.05
C HIS A 21 -13.08 -11.30 -2.27
N GLY A 22 -13.05 -11.90 -3.47
CA GLY A 22 -12.98 -11.19 -4.75
C GLY A 22 -11.57 -10.84 -5.20
N ASP A 23 -11.45 -10.44 -6.46
CA ASP A 23 -10.17 -10.10 -7.09
C ASP A 23 -9.84 -8.63 -6.82
N ILE A 24 -9.00 -8.39 -5.81
CA ILE A 24 -8.50 -7.06 -5.46
C ILE A 24 -6.97 -7.04 -5.43
N GLN A 25 -6.41 -5.88 -5.70
CA GLN A 25 -5.00 -5.61 -5.51
C GLN A 25 -4.80 -4.83 -4.20
N ALA A 26 -4.13 -5.46 -3.25
CA ALA A 26 -3.86 -4.88 -1.95
C ALA A 26 -2.69 -3.88 -2.01
N ILE A 27 -2.80 -2.81 -1.23
CA ILE A 27 -1.69 -1.93 -0.91
C ILE A 27 -1.42 -2.08 0.59
N ALA A 28 -0.22 -2.50 0.96
CA ALA A 28 0.18 -2.68 2.33
C ALA A 28 1.60 -2.16 2.56
N VAL A 29 1.77 -1.30 3.55
CA VAL A 29 3.07 -0.75 3.99
C VAL A 29 3.42 -1.29 5.37
N SER A 30 4.70 -1.45 5.69
CA SER A 30 5.13 -2.01 6.98
C SER A 30 6.26 -1.18 7.61
N PRO A 31 5.96 -0.35 8.63
CA PRO A 31 6.97 0.42 9.34
C PRO A 31 7.83 -0.45 10.26
N ASN A 32 9.08 -0.07 10.49
CA ASN A 32 9.97 -0.72 11.46
C ASN A 32 10.34 0.14 12.68
N SER A 33 9.80 1.36 12.78
CA SER A 33 10.14 2.34 13.82
C SER A 33 9.00 3.34 14.04
N PRO A 34 8.97 4.05 15.19
CA PRO A 34 8.04 5.16 15.42
C PRO A 34 8.14 6.26 14.35
N GLN A 35 9.35 6.58 13.85
CA GLN A 35 9.52 7.54 12.75
C GLN A 35 8.81 7.05 11.48
N GLU A 36 9.02 5.79 11.09
CA GLU A 36 8.33 5.24 9.92
C GLU A 36 6.83 5.07 10.12
N CYS A 37 6.36 4.84 11.34
CA CYS A 37 4.93 4.87 11.62
C CYS A 37 4.32 6.23 11.26
N PHE A 38 5.01 7.34 11.53
CA PHE A 38 4.58 8.67 11.10
C PHE A 38 4.64 8.81 9.57
N ASP A 39 5.79 8.54 8.96
CA ASP A 39 6.02 8.77 7.53
C ASP A 39 5.16 7.87 6.63
N LEU A 40 5.12 6.57 6.93
CA LEU A 40 4.36 5.59 6.14
C LEU A 40 2.85 5.70 6.36
N THR A 41 2.39 6.24 7.49
CA THR A 41 0.96 6.53 7.66
C THR A 41 0.53 7.68 6.75
N ILE A 42 1.31 8.77 6.67
CA ILE A 42 1.04 9.85 5.71
C ILE A 42 1.04 9.31 4.28
N ARG A 43 2.04 8.48 3.94
CA ARG A 43 2.10 7.81 2.64
C ARG A 43 0.89 6.92 2.38
N ALA A 44 0.42 6.15 3.38
CA ALA A 44 -0.75 5.29 3.26
C ALA A 44 -2.02 6.09 2.95
N PHE A 45 -2.23 7.23 3.61
CA PHE A 45 -3.34 8.15 3.26
C PHE A 45 -3.19 8.70 1.84
N ASN A 46 -1.99 9.11 1.45
CA ASN A 46 -1.74 9.60 0.10
C ASN A 46 -2.04 8.55 -0.98
N LEU A 47 -1.62 7.30 -0.76
CA LEU A 47 -1.91 6.17 -1.64
C LEU A 47 -3.42 5.86 -1.68
N ALA A 48 -4.10 5.90 -0.53
CA ALA A 48 -5.54 5.70 -0.46
C ALA A 48 -6.31 6.76 -1.25
N GLU A 49 -5.87 8.02 -1.18
CA GLU A 49 -6.43 9.13 -1.97
C GLU A 49 -6.11 9.01 -3.47
N ARG A 50 -4.87 8.62 -3.82
CA ARG A 50 -4.40 8.45 -5.20
C ARG A 50 -5.12 7.31 -5.93
N PHE A 51 -5.34 6.18 -5.26
CA PHE A 51 -5.85 4.95 -5.87
C PHE A 51 -7.30 4.65 -5.53
N ARG A 52 -7.91 5.42 -4.60
CA ARG A 52 -9.27 5.18 -4.10
C ARG A 52 -9.45 3.71 -3.70
N THR A 53 -8.54 3.22 -2.87
CA THR A 53 -8.44 1.82 -2.39
C THR A 53 -8.01 1.82 -0.93
N PRO A 54 -8.48 0.86 -0.11
CA PRO A 54 -7.96 0.67 1.24
C PRO A 54 -6.45 0.41 1.23
N VAL A 55 -5.71 1.08 2.12
CA VAL A 55 -4.28 0.85 2.34
C VAL A 55 -4.09 0.35 3.77
N ILE A 56 -3.34 -0.74 3.93
CA ILE A 56 -3.10 -1.36 5.24
C ILE A 56 -1.72 -0.93 5.74
N VAL A 57 -1.66 -0.44 6.98
CA VAL A 57 -0.39 -0.20 7.69
C VAL A 57 -0.13 -1.39 8.61
N LEU A 58 0.79 -2.27 8.20
CA LEU A 58 1.18 -3.48 8.90
C LEU A 58 2.29 -3.19 9.90
N THR A 59 1.88 -2.68 11.07
CA THR A 59 2.74 -2.57 12.26
C THR A 59 2.71 -3.86 13.07
N ASP A 60 3.58 -3.94 14.08
CA ASP A 60 3.61 -5.03 15.06
C ASP A 60 3.65 -4.48 16.50
N GLU A 61 3.47 -5.37 17.47
CA GLU A 61 3.47 -5.05 18.90
C GLU A 61 4.78 -4.39 19.35
N SER A 62 5.92 -4.82 18.80
CA SER A 62 7.22 -4.30 19.21
C SER A 62 7.41 -2.86 18.74
N VAL A 63 7.05 -2.52 17.51
CA VAL A 63 7.04 -1.12 17.04
C VAL A 63 6.00 -0.31 17.82
N GLY A 64 4.83 -0.89 18.12
CA GLY A 64 3.75 -0.23 18.86
C GLY A 64 4.12 0.19 20.29
N HIS A 65 5.01 -0.56 20.95
CA HIS A 65 5.53 -0.22 22.28
C HIS A 65 6.90 0.46 22.26
N MET A 66 7.49 0.66 21.08
CA MET A 66 8.78 1.31 20.94
C MET A 66 8.66 2.82 21.19
N THR A 67 9.64 3.39 21.89
CA THR A 67 9.79 4.85 22.03
C THR A 67 11.12 5.28 21.43
N GLU A 68 11.06 6.13 20.42
CA GLU A 68 12.21 6.74 19.76
C GLU A 68 11.91 8.24 19.53
N MET A 69 12.96 9.04 19.30
CA MET A 69 12.77 10.41 18.84
C MET A 69 12.12 10.39 17.46
N VAL A 70 11.07 11.21 17.28
CA VAL A 70 10.38 11.37 16.00
C VAL A 70 10.52 12.82 15.55
N GLU A 71 11.05 13.01 14.35
CA GLU A 71 11.13 14.31 13.70
C GLU A 71 9.82 14.57 12.96
N ILE A 72 9.03 15.51 13.47
CA ILE A 72 7.78 15.95 12.85
C ILE A 72 8.07 17.27 12.13
N PRO A 73 8.06 17.28 10.78
CA PRO A 73 8.37 18.48 10.05
C PRO A 73 7.14 19.42 10.03
N GLY A 74 7.35 20.69 9.67
CA GLY A 74 6.27 21.68 9.61
C GLY A 74 5.16 21.28 8.62
N PRO A 75 3.87 21.62 8.86
CA PRO A 75 2.75 21.17 8.02
C PRO A 75 2.92 21.45 6.52
N GLU A 76 3.58 22.55 6.17
CA GLU A 76 3.88 22.98 4.79
C GLU A 76 4.87 22.07 4.05
N SER A 77 5.69 21.33 4.79
CA SER A 77 6.66 20.38 4.23
C SER A 77 6.04 18.99 4.01
N ILE A 78 4.86 18.73 4.61
CA ILE A 78 4.15 17.47 4.47
C ILE A 78 3.44 17.45 3.11
N LYS A 79 3.90 16.57 2.22
CA LYS A 79 3.28 16.36 0.91
C LYS A 79 1.98 15.57 1.08
N LEU A 80 0.86 16.22 0.76
CA LEU A 80 -0.47 15.60 0.82
C LEU A 80 -1.07 15.45 -0.59
N VAL A 81 -1.52 14.24 -0.90
CA VAL A 81 -2.29 13.94 -2.10
C VAL A 81 -3.77 14.16 -1.80
N LYS A 82 -4.42 14.99 -2.60
CA LYS A 82 -5.87 15.23 -2.48
C LYS A 82 -6.62 14.29 -3.41
N ARG A 83 -7.79 13.83 -2.95
CA ARG A 83 -8.72 13.05 -3.77
C ARG A 83 -8.98 13.72 -5.10
N LYS A 84 -8.97 12.93 -6.17
CA LYS A 84 -9.41 13.37 -7.49
C LYS A 84 -10.88 13.79 -7.44
N LYS A 85 -11.15 15.08 -7.68
CA LYS A 85 -12.50 15.66 -7.75
C LYS A 85 -13.03 15.70 -9.18
N PRO A 86 -14.36 15.59 -9.39
CA PRO A 86 -14.94 15.75 -10.72
C PRO A 86 -14.71 17.18 -11.24
N ARG A 87 -14.46 17.30 -12.55
CA ARG A 87 -14.23 18.58 -13.24
C ARG A 87 -15.30 18.89 -14.30
N MET A 88 -16.14 17.91 -14.63
CA MET A 88 -17.26 18.04 -15.55
C MET A 88 -18.50 18.56 -14.83
N LYS A 89 -19.49 19.03 -15.59
CA LYS A 89 -20.79 19.40 -15.02
C LYS A 89 -21.50 18.16 -14.43
N PRO A 90 -22.32 18.32 -13.37
CA PRO A 90 -23.00 17.19 -12.71
C PRO A 90 -23.83 16.30 -13.64
N GLU A 91 -24.36 16.82 -14.74
CA GLU A 91 -25.18 16.07 -15.69
C GLU A 91 -24.36 15.04 -16.49
N ASN A 92 -23.06 15.30 -16.66
CA ASN A 92 -22.13 14.46 -17.40
C ASN A 92 -21.28 13.58 -16.47
N TYR A 93 -21.56 13.58 -15.18
CA TYR A 93 -20.75 12.86 -14.20
C TYR A 93 -21.13 11.38 -14.12
N LEU A 94 -20.13 10.52 -14.34
CA LEU A 94 -20.21 9.07 -14.17
C LEU A 94 -19.35 8.65 -12.95
N PRO A 95 -19.96 8.14 -11.85
CA PRO A 95 -19.26 7.86 -10.60
C PRO A 95 -18.09 6.86 -10.65
N TYR A 96 -18.08 6.00 -11.67
CA TYR A 96 -17.10 4.92 -11.81
C TYR A 96 -16.30 4.99 -13.12
N GLU A 97 -16.38 6.09 -13.85
CA GLU A 97 -15.53 6.34 -15.03
C GLU A 97 -14.09 6.68 -14.60
N GLY A 98 -13.17 5.74 -14.81
CA GLY A 98 -11.80 5.81 -14.28
C GLY A 98 -10.82 6.70 -15.04
N GLY A 99 -11.07 7.03 -16.31
CA GLY A 99 -10.11 7.72 -17.15
C GLY A 99 -8.82 6.91 -17.38
N LYS A 100 -7.71 7.61 -17.67
CA LYS A 100 -6.41 6.97 -18.00
C LYS A 100 -5.75 6.26 -16.81
N ASP A 101 -5.96 6.78 -15.62
CA ASP A 101 -5.44 6.28 -14.35
C ASP A 101 -6.36 5.26 -13.69
N MET A 102 -7.49 4.90 -14.33
CA MET A 102 -8.47 3.92 -13.83
C MET A 102 -9.11 4.28 -12.48
N VAL A 103 -8.85 5.48 -11.95
CA VAL A 103 -9.35 6.00 -10.68
C VAL A 103 -10.47 7.02 -10.94
N PRO A 104 -11.73 6.68 -10.64
CA PRO A 104 -12.84 7.59 -10.91
C PRO A 104 -12.82 8.77 -9.92
N PRO A 105 -13.06 10.00 -10.41
CA PRO A 105 -13.19 11.16 -9.53
C PRO A 105 -14.31 10.95 -8.51
N MET A 106 -14.15 11.48 -7.30
CA MET A 106 -15.10 11.30 -6.21
C MET A 106 -15.47 12.65 -5.58
N PRO A 107 -16.71 13.13 -5.76
CA PRO A 107 -17.20 14.34 -5.10
C PRO A 107 -17.40 14.11 -3.60
N SER A 108 -17.45 15.20 -2.84
CA SER A 108 -17.98 15.18 -1.48
C SER A 108 -19.50 15.27 -1.51
N ALA A 109 -20.15 14.71 -0.49
CA ALA A 109 -21.58 14.91 -0.29
C ALA A 109 -21.90 16.41 -0.19
N GLY A 110 -22.94 16.85 -0.90
CA GLY A 110 -23.34 18.26 -0.96
C GLY A 110 -22.72 19.08 -2.09
N GLU A 111 -21.77 18.55 -2.87
CA GLU A 111 -21.18 19.26 -4.02
C GLU A 111 -22.08 19.27 -5.29
N GLY A 112 -23.33 18.80 -5.19
CA GLY A 112 -24.30 18.79 -6.30
C GLY A 112 -24.16 17.61 -7.28
N TYR A 113 -23.19 16.71 -7.07
CA TYR A 113 -23.03 15.50 -7.88
C TYR A 113 -23.83 14.33 -7.31
N ARG A 114 -24.29 13.44 -8.20
CA ARG A 114 -24.95 12.19 -7.80
C ARG A 114 -23.94 11.25 -7.18
N ILE A 115 -24.20 10.73 -5.99
CA ILE A 115 -23.32 9.75 -5.33
C ILE A 115 -24.10 8.45 -5.20
N ILE A 116 -23.54 7.37 -5.73
CA ILE A 116 -24.01 6.01 -5.53
C ILE A 116 -22.81 5.14 -5.18
N THR A 117 -22.98 4.29 -4.18
CA THR A 117 -22.00 3.30 -3.77
C THR A 117 -22.70 1.96 -3.64
N THR A 118 -22.19 0.95 -4.32
CA THR A 118 -22.72 -0.42 -4.27
C THR A 118 -21.58 -1.44 -4.26
N GLY A 119 -21.81 -2.57 -3.61
CA GLY A 119 -20.91 -3.73 -3.66
C GLY A 119 -21.21 -4.71 -4.80
N LEU A 120 -22.31 -4.50 -5.53
CA LEU A 120 -22.67 -5.31 -6.70
C LEU A 120 -21.81 -4.93 -7.90
N THR A 121 -21.65 -5.84 -8.85
CA THR A 121 -21.17 -5.52 -10.21
C THR A 121 -22.02 -4.39 -10.80
N HIS A 122 -21.38 -3.37 -11.36
CA HIS A 122 -22.04 -2.15 -11.82
C HIS A 122 -21.37 -1.52 -13.04
N ASP A 123 -22.15 -0.75 -13.80
CA ASP A 123 -21.67 0.12 -14.88
C ASP A 123 -21.01 1.41 -14.34
N GLU A 124 -20.53 2.28 -15.24
CA GLU A 124 -19.88 3.55 -14.87
C GLU A 124 -20.81 4.52 -14.14
N ARG A 125 -22.13 4.33 -14.27
CA ARG A 125 -23.17 5.11 -13.59
C ARG A 125 -23.38 4.61 -12.16
N GLY A 126 -22.90 3.42 -11.83
CA GLY A 126 -23.06 2.75 -10.55
C GLY A 126 -24.32 1.91 -10.43
N TYR A 127 -25.02 1.66 -11.55
CA TYR A 127 -26.21 0.81 -11.55
C TYR A 127 -25.82 -0.66 -11.63
N PRO A 128 -26.45 -1.55 -10.85
CA PRO A 128 -26.14 -2.97 -10.90
C PRO A 128 -26.35 -3.57 -12.29
N VAL A 129 -25.35 -4.29 -12.79
CA VAL A 129 -25.39 -5.01 -14.06
C VAL A 129 -24.80 -6.40 -13.85
N ILE A 130 -25.59 -7.44 -14.13
CA ILE A 130 -25.25 -8.84 -13.81
C ILE A 130 -24.96 -9.59 -15.11
N ASN A 131 -23.82 -9.30 -15.73
CA ASN A 131 -23.30 -10.03 -16.89
C ASN A 131 -21.76 -10.08 -16.85
N SER A 132 -21.17 -10.94 -17.68
CA SER A 132 -19.72 -11.17 -17.72
C SER A 132 -18.94 -9.94 -18.20
N GLU A 133 -19.44 -9.22 -19.20
CA GLU A 133 -18.77 -8.05 -19.78
C GLU A 133 -18.63 -6.90 -18.77
N ALA A 134 -19.69 -6.59 -18.03
CA ALA A 134 -19.66 -5.58 -16.97
C ALA A 134 -18.74 -5.99 -15.82
N GLN A 135 -18.72 -7.28 -15.48
CA GLN A 135 -17.84 -7.82 -14.44
C GLN A 135 -16.37 -7.71 -14.84
N GLU A 136 -16.02 -8.15 -16.06
CA GLU A 136 -14.66 -8.07 -16.60
C GLU A 136 -14.17 -6.62 -16.62
N LYS A 137 -14.95 -5.70 -17.18
CA LYS A 137 -14.61 -4.27 -17.22
C LYS A 137 -14.40 -3.67 -15.84
N LEU A 138 -15.25 -4.04 -14.88
CA LEU A 138 -15.13 -3.54 -13.51
C LEU A 138 -13.88 -4.09 -12.81
N LEU A 139 -13.61 -5.40 -12.92
CA LEU A 139 -12.44 -6.04 -12.32
C LEU A 139 -11.13 -5.54 -12.95
N ASP A 140 -11.10 -5.38 -14.27
CA ASP A 140 -9.95 -4.82 -14.98
C ASP A 140 -9.60 -3.44 -14.44
N ARG A 141 -10.59 -2.55 -14.32
CA ARG A 141 -10.37 -1.21 -13.75
C ARG A 141 -9.85 -1.27 -12.31
N LEU A 142 -10.47 -2.11 -11.46
CA LEU A 142 -10.11 -2.23 -10.04
C LEU A 142 -8.71 -2.81 -9.84
N THR A 143 -8.28 -3.69 -10.73
CA THR A 143 -6.96 -4.35 -10.69
C THR A 143 -5.89 -3.47 -11.32
N ARG A 144 -6.13 -3.00 -12.54
CA ARG A 144 -5.15 -2.26 -13.35
C ARG A 144 -4.80 -0.90 -12.78
N LYS A 145 -5.69 -0.26 -12.02
CA LYS A 145 -5.34 0.97 -11.30
C LYS A 145 -4.18 0.77 -10.31
N ILE A 146 -3.92 -0.47 -9.88
CA ILE A 146 -2.79 -0.82 -9.00
C ILE A 146 -1.66 -1.45 -9.80
N THR A 147 -1.92 -2.45 -10.65
CA THR A 147 -0.86 -3.17 -11.37
C THR A 147 -0.15 -2.29 -12.39
N ASP A 148 -0.87 -1.45 -13.14
CA ASP A 148 -0.30 -0.61 -14.19
C ASP A 148 0.45 0.61 -13.60
N PHE A 149 0.28 0.88 -12.31
CA PHE A 149 0.89 1.99 -11.57
C PHE A 149 1.69 1.51 -10.37
N LYS A 150 2.17 0.26 -10.42
CA LYS A 150 2.90 -0.39 -9.32
C LYS A 150 4.12 0.42 -8.89
N ASP A 151 4.81 1.06 -9.83
CA ASP A 151 6.00 1.88 -9.58
C ASP A 151 5.72 3.10 -8.67
N GLU A 152 4.48 3.62 -8.65
CA GLU A 152 4.08 4.67 -7.71
C GLU A 152 3.93 4.14 -6.27
N ILE A 153 3.84 2.81 -6.10
CA ILE A 153 3.49 2.12 -4.85
C ILE A 153 4.66 1.31 -4.30
N THR A 154 5.53 0.77 -5.15
CA THR A 154 6.74 0.07 -4.71
C THR A 154 7.63 0.99 -3.89
N ASP A 155 8.11 0.50 -2.74
CA ASP A 155 9.02 1.21 -1.84
C ASP A 155 9.80 0.18 -1.02
N TYR A 156 11.12 0.28 -1.07
CA TYR A 156 12.04 -0.65 -0.42
C TYR A 156 13.34 0.06 -0.05
N GLU A 157 14.11 -0.56 0.83
CA GLU A 157 15.46 -0.12 1.23
C GLU A 157 16.44 -1.25 0.97
N GLU A 158 17.55 -0.91 0.32
CA GLU A 158 18.69 -1.80 0.14
C GLU A 158 19.82 -1.43 1.09
N PHE A 159 20.56 -2.45 1.53
CA PHE A 159 21.77 -2.25 2.31
C PHE A 159 22.81 -3.31 1.96
N LEU A 160 23.93 -2.86 1.37
CA LEU A 160 25.05 -3.70 0.93
C LEU A 160 24.63 -4.82 -0.02
N VAL A 161 23.79 -4.52 -1.01
CA VAL A 161 23.27 -5.50 -1.99
C VAL A 161 24.17 -5.64 -3.21
N ASP A 162 24.79 -4.55 -3.69
CA ASP A 162 25.54 -4.50 -4.96
C ASP A 162 26.60 -5.60 -5.17
N ASP A 163 27.27 -6.03 -4.10
CA ASP A 163 28.32 -7.06 -4.13
C ASP A 163 27.94 -8.32 -3.33
N ALA A 164 26.68 -8.47 -2.91
CA ALA A 164 26.25 -9.54 -2.04
C ALA A 164 26.15 -10.89 -2.78
N ASP A 165 26.67 -11.95 -2.16
CA ASP A 165 26.43 -13.34 -2.58
C ASP A 165 25.14 -13.90 -1.96
N VAL A 166 24.69 -13.32 -0.83
CA VAL A 166 23.48 -13.72 -0.10
C VAL A 166 22.73 -12.47 0.34
N VAL A 167 21.45 -12.38 0.02
CA VAL A 167 20.58 -11.26 0.41
C VAL A 167 19.52 -11.71 1.41
N VAL A 168 19.41 -10.99 2.52
CA VAL A 168 18.35 -11.19 3.52
C VAL A 168 17.15 -10.32 3.13
N VAL A 169 16.01 -10.94 2.82
CA VAL A 169 14.76 -10.23 2.54
C VAL A 169 13.92 -10.14 3.81
N THR A 170 13.43 -8.94 4.14
CA THR A 170 12.73 -8.68 5.42
C THR A 170 11.79 -7.47 5.34
N TYR A 171 10.96 -7.26 6.36
CA TYR A 171 10.06 -6.13 6.51
C TYR A 171 9.72 -5.90 8.00
N GLY A 172 9.14 -4.74 8.32
CA GLY A 172 8.72 -4.37 9.68
C GLY A 172 9.85 -4.50 10.72
N ILE A 173 9.52 -4.81 11.98
CA ILE A 173 10.52 -4.82 13.07
C ILE A 173 11.70 -5.76 12.84
N SER A 174 11.48 -6.91 12.21
CA SER A 174 12.51 -7.94 11.96
C SER A 174 13.66 -7.41 11.10
N SER A 175 13.43 -6.34 10.34
CA SER A 175 14.47 -5.72 9.52
C SER A 175 15.64 -5.13 10.30
N ARG A 176 15.41 -4.70 11.55
CA ARG A 176 16.44 -4.11 12.41
C ARG A 176 17.49 -5.13 12.85
N PRO A 177 17.13 -6.27 13.50
CA PRO A 177 18.10 -7.31 13.82
C PRO A 177 18.71 -7.93 12.55
N SER A 178 17.96 -8.05 11.44
CA SER A 178 18.53 -8.50 10.17
C SER A 178 19.65 -7.59 9.66
N LYS A 179 19.49 -6.26 9.72
CA LYS A 179 20.54 -5.31 9.35
C LYS A 179 21.78 -5.44 10.25
N ALA A 180 21.60 -5.70 11.54
CA ALA A 180 22.71 -5.95 12.46
C ALA A 180 23.43 -7.27 12.12
N ALA A 181 22.69 -8.34 11.84
CA ALA A 181 23.24 -9.63 11.44
C ALA A 181 24.04 -9.53 10.13
N VAL A 182 23.55 -8.77 9.13
CA VAL A 182 24.28 -8.50 7.88
C VAL A 182 25.63 -7.83 8.15
N LYS A 183 25.67 -6.83 9.05
CA LYS A 183 26.95 -6.18 9.44
C LYS A 183 27.93 -7.16 10.08
N VAL A 184 27.45 -8.05 10.95
CA VAL A 184 28.27 -9.08 11.58
C VAL A 184 28.77 -10.08 10.54
N ALA A 185 27.92 -10.54 9.62
CA ALA A 185 28.31 -11.45 8.55
C ALA A 185 29.40 -10.84 7.66
N ARG A 186 29.24 -9.57 7.28
CA ARG A 186 30.25 -8.79 6.53
C ARG A 186 31.59 -8.70 7.24
N ALA A 187 31.58 -8.45 8.55
CA ALA A 187 32.81 -8.42 9.36
C ALA A 187 33.53 -9.78 9.41
N ASN A 188 32.80 -10.88 9.17
CA ASN A 188 33.35 -12.24 9.08
C ASN A 188 33.67 -12.68 7.65
N GLY A 189 33.70 -11.75 6.69
CA GLY A 189 34.05 -12.04 5.29
C GLY A 189 32.92 -12.62 4.43
N ILE A 190 31.68 -12.68 4.95
CA ILE A 190 30.52 -13.12 4.17
C ILE A 190 29.93 -11.89 3.46
N LYS A 191 29.80 -11.96 2.14
CA LYS A 191 29.18 -10.89 1.34
C LYS A 191 27.66 -10.92 1.46
N ALA A 192 27.13 -10.51 2.62
CA ALA A 192 25.69 -10.47 2.89
C ALA A 192 25.08 -9.09 2.59
N GLY A 193 23.92 -9.06 1.94
CA GLY A 193 23.10 -7.87 1.71
C GLY A 193 21.75 -7.94 2.44
N LEU A 194 21.01 -6.84 2.43
CA LEU A 194 19.66 -6.72 2.98
C LEU A 194 18.76 -6.03 1.96
N PHE A 195 17.61 -6.63 1.69
CA PHE A 195 16.53 -6.03 0.94
C PHE A 195 15.30 -5.92 1.85
N ARG A 196 14.93 -4.69 2.22
CA ARG A 196 13.84 -4.42 3.17
C ARG A 196 12.63 -3.84 2.44
N LEU A 197 11.50 -4.54 2.53
CA LEU A 197 10.23 -4.06 2.02
C LEU A 197 9.65 -2.99 2.95
N ARG A 198 9.41 -1.78 2.44
CA ARG A 198 8.60 -0.74 3.11
C ARG A 198 7.15 -0.80 2.62
N THR A 199 6.95 -1.11 1.34
CA THR A 199 5.71 -1.65 0.78
C THR A 199 5.83 -3.17 0.68
N VAL A 200 4.94 -3.90 1.35
CA VAL A 200 4.87 -5.38 1.28
C VAL A 200 3.99 -5.82 0.11
N TRP A 201 2.90 -5.09 -0.15
CA TRP A 201 2.00 -5.31 -1.28
C TRP A 201 1.72 -4.00 -2.01
N PRO A 202 1.76 -3.96 -3.35
CA PRO A 202 2.19 -5.03 -4.27
C PRO A 202 3.67 -5.40 -4.07
N PHE A 203 4.00 -6.66 -4.32
CA PHE A 203 5.35 -7.19 -4.09
C PHE A 203 6.30 -6.81 -5.22
N PRO A 204 7.54 -6.34 -4.94
CA PRO A 204 8.48 -5.86 -5.95
C PRO A 204 9.20 -7.03 -6.67
N GLU A 205 8.47 -7.78 -7.49
CA GLU A 205 8.99 -8.93 -8.23
C GLU A 205 10.14 -8.63 -9.20
N GLU A 206 10.18 -7.42 -9.77
CA GLU A 206 11.22 -7.05 -10.74
C GLU A 206 12.52 -6.74 -10.00
N GLU A 207 12.41 -5.95 -8.94
CA GLU A 207 13.54 -5.48 -8.13
C GLU A 207 14.17 -6.59 -7.28
N ILE A 208 13.42 -7.66 -6.97
CA ILE A 208 13.95 -8.85 -6.27
C ILE A 208 14.60 -9.84 -7.24
N ARG A 209 14.25 -9.78 -8.53
CA ARG A 209 14.78 -10.72 -9.53
C ARG A 209 16.17 -10.35 -10.01
N ASP A 210 16.45 -9.05 -10.08
CA ASP A 210 17.74 -8.48 -10.50
C ASP A 210 18.83 -8.68 -9.43
#